data_AF-A0A6G0YDH1-F1
#
_entry.id   AF-A0A6G0YDH1-F1
#
_cell.length_a   1.000
_cell.length_b   1.000
_cell.length_c   1.000
_cell.angle_alpha   90.00
_cell.angle_beta   90.00
_cell.angle_gamma   90.00
#
_symmetry.space_group_name_H-M   'P 1'
#
loop_
_entity.id
_entity.type
_entity.pdbx_description
1 polymer ?
#
loop_
_entity_poly.entity_id
_entity_poly.type
_entity_poly.pdbx_seq_one_letter_code
_entity_poly.pdbx_strand_id
1 'polypeptide(L)'
;MVCVSRRKVKFLYVPITSKVKSKRNKNVISVDGFMYIFDKLSPDETKRFWRCRRKDLSCPARIHTGIHDFKHLKFSDKKHCYDSEAARIEADTALTSMRQRAVLTMEHTTCVPN
;
A
#
# COMPACT_ATOMS: atom_id res chain seq x y z
N MET A 1 29.33 27.21 -16.76
CA MET A 1 28.17 27.47 -15.88
C MET A 1 27.43 26.17 -15.61
N VAL A 2 27.45 25.69 -14.37
CA VAL A 2 26.89 24.40 -13.93
C VAL A 2 25.47 24.62 -13.46
N CYS A 3 24.48 24.01 -14.11
CA CYS A 3 23.12 23.86 -13.57
C CYS A 3 22.78 22.38 -13.47
N VAL A 4 23.43 21.68 -12.53
CA VAL A 4 22.98 20.35 -12.10
C VAL A 4 21.76 20.58 -11.22
N SER A 5 20.58 20.68 -11.84
CA SER A 5 19.30 20.76 -11.14
C SER A 5 19.12 19.50 -10.29
N ARG A 6 19.55 19.59 -9.03
CA ARG A 6 19.31 18.60 -7.98
C ARG A 6 17.79 18.53 -7.78
N ARG A 7 17.14 17.60 -8.47
CA ARG A 7 15.73 17.24 -8.22
C ARG A 7 15.61 16.88 -6.74
N LYS A 8 15.00 17.78 -5.96
CA LYS A 8 14.62 17.53 -4.56
C LYS A 8 13.66 16.34 -4.55
N VAL A 9 14.20 15.15 -4.30
CA VAL A 9 13.39 13.99 -3.93
C VAL A 9 12.72 14.36 -2.62
N LYS A 10 11.43 14.72 -2.67
CA LYS A 10 10.67 15.06 -1.47
C LYS A 10 10.46 13.76 -0.69
N PHE A 11 11.32 13.52 0.29
CA PHE A 11 11.11 12.51 1.34
C PHE A 11 9.98 13.01 2.23
N LEU A 12 8.72 12.81 1.80
CA LEU A 12 7.56 13.15 2.61
C LEU A 12 7.23 11.96 3.50
N TYR A 13 7.27 12.18 4.80
CA TYR A 13 6.82 11.23 5.79
C TYR A 13 5.29 11.15 5.73
N VAL A 14 4.77 10.17 4.99
CA VAL A 14 3.32 9.87 4.94
C VAL A 14 3.08 8.56 5.69
N PRO A 15 2.22 8.55 6.73
CA PRO A 15 1.92 7.35 7.49
C PRO A 15 1.32 6.30 6.54
N ILE A 16 1.97 5.13 6.47
CA ILE A 16 1.47 4.00 5.69
C ILE A 16 0.37 3.35 6.48
N THR A 17 -0.83 3.33 5.92
CA THR A 17 -1.95 2.60 6.50
C THR A 17 -2.11 1.28 5.74
N SER A 18 -1.81 0.15 6.38
CA SER A 18 -1.94 -1.19 5.78
C SER A 18 -3.21 -1.91 6.24
N LYS A 19 -4.31 -1.17 6.41
CA LYS A 19 -5.56 -1.71 6.98
C LYS A 19 -6.43 -2.43 5.95
N VAL A 20 -6.14 -2.27 4.66
CA VAL A 20 -6.91 -2.88 3.56
C VAL A 20 -6.22 -4.16 3.08
N LYS A 21 -6.97 -5.25 3.01
CA LYS A 21 -6.53 -6.49 2.36
C LYS A 21 -7.18 -6.58 0.99
N SER A 22 -6.41 -6.94 -0.05
CA SER A 22 -7.04 -7.18 -1.36
C SER A 22 -7.96 -8.40 -1.31
N LYS A 23 -8.84 -8.55 -2.31
CA LYS A 23 -9.71 -9.74 -2.47
C LYS A 23 -8.94 -11.08 -2.46
N ARG A 24 -7.63 -11.07 -2.72
CA ARG A 24 -6.75 -12.25 -2.69
C ARG A 24 -5.82 -12.30 -1.48
N ASN A 25 -6.18 -11.62 -0.37
CA ASN A 25 -5.39 -11.52 0.86
C ASN A 25 -3.96 -10.97 0.66
N LYS A 26 -3.70 -10.26 -0.44
CA LYS A 26 -2.42 -9.57 -0.66
C LYS A 26 -2.33 -8.31 0.18
N ASN A 27 -1.13 -8.01 0.65
CA ASN A 27 -0.81 -6.77 1.36
C ASN A 27 -1.02 -5.57 0.43
N VAL A 28 -1.92 -4.68 0.83
CA VAL A 28 -2.20 -3.40 0.17
C VAL A 28 -1.85 -2.29 1.15
N ILE A 29 -1.27 -1.22 0.64
CA ILE A 29 -0.99 -0.02 1.42
C ILE A 29 -1.75 1.16 0.84
N SER A 30 -2.36 1.96 1.71
CA SER A 30 -2.99 3.23 1.35
C SER A 30 -2.11 4.41 1.74
N VAL A 31 -1.91 5.31 0.78
CA VAL A 31 -0.99 6.45 0.88
C VAL A 31 -1.59 7.60 0.09
N ASP A 32 -1.82 8.73 0.76
CA ASP A 32 -2.32 9.96 0.13
C ASP A 32 -3.62 9.76 -0.68
N GLY A 33 -4.50 8.87 -0.20
CA GLY A 33 -5.75 8.54 -0.90
C GLY A 33 -5.57 7.68 -2.16
N PHE A 34 -4.42 7.03 -2.32
CA PHE A 34 -4.18 6.02 -3.35
C PHE A 34 -3.83 4.66 -2.74
N MET A 35 -4.21 3.57 -3.42
CA MET A 35 -3.85 2.22 -3.02
C MET A 35 -2.71 1.65 -3.86
N TYR A 36 -1.76 1.00 -3.19
CA TYR A 36 -0.64 0.34 -3.83
C TYR A 36 -0.56 -1.13 -3.45
N ILE A 37 -0.17 -1.95 -4.43
CA ILE A 37 0.08 -3.37 -4.29
C ILE A 37 1.58 -3.65 -4.34
N PHE A 38 2.01 -4.65 -3.57
CA PHE A 38 3.39 -5.10 -3.60
C PHE A 38 3.74 -5.64 -5.00
N ASP A 39 4.89 -5.20 -5.51
CA ASP A 39 5.43 -5.60 -6.81
C ASP A 39 6.62 -6.53 -6.65
N LYS A 40 7.68 -6.05 -5.99
CA LYS A 40 8.92 -6.80 -5.79
C LYS A 40 9.77 -6.23 -4.65
N LEU A 41 10.75 -7.01 -4.19
CA LEU A 41 11.83 -6.57 -3.30
C LEU A 41 13.02 -6.08 -4.13
N SER A 42 13.86 -5.25 -3.53
CA SER A 42 15.20 -4.96 -4.07
C SER A 42 16.06 -6.21 -4.02
N PRO A 43 16.99 -6.41 -4.97
CA PRO A 43 17.97 -7.49 -4.89
C PRO A 43 18.75 -7.47 -3.57
N ASP A 44 19.03 -6.27 -3.05
CA ASP A 44 19.74 -6.09 -1.78
C ASP A 44 18.83 -6.22 -0.54
N GLU A 45 17.55 -6.55 -0.71
CA GLU A 45 16.57 -6.66 0.38
C GLU A 45 16.58 -5.46 1.34
N THR A 46 16.79 -4.26 0.80
CA THR A 46 16.73 -3.01 1.59
C THR A 46 15.40 -2.25 1.38
N LYS A 47 14.74 -2.47 0.23
CA LYS A 47 13.56 -1.70 -0.21
C LYS A 47 12.48 -2.60 -0.77
N ARG A 48 11.21 -2.22 -0.55
CA ARG A 48 10.03 -2.80 -1.20
C ARG A 48 9.53 -1.86 -2.26
N PHE A 49 9.22 -2.42 -3.42
CA PHE A 49 8.62 -1.71 -4.55
C PHE A 49 7.13 -1.96 -4.56
N TRP A 50 6.36 -0.89 -4.70
CA TRP A 50 4.91 -0.97 -4.81
C TRP A 50 4.45 -0.22 -6.06
N ARG A 51 3.40 -0.76 -6.67
CA ARG A 51 2.75 -0.19 -7.84
C ARG A 51 1.32 0.18 -7.49
N CYS A 52 0.77 1.16 -8.19
CA CYS A 52 -0.65 1.47 -8.06
C CYS A 52 -1.52 0.21 -8.29
N ARG A 53 -2.58 0.04 -7.47
CA ARG A 53 -3.53 -1.09 -7.57
C ARG A 53 -4.25 -1.13 -8.92
N ARG A 54 -4.51 0.04 -9.52
CA ARG A 54 -5.27 0.20 -10.77
C ARG A 54 -4.44 -0.23 -11.98
N LYS A 55 -4.34 -1.55 -12.18
CA LYS A 55 -3.74 -2.16 -13.38
C LYS A 55 -4.59 -1.93 -14.63
N ASP A 56 -5.89 -1.76 -14.45
CA ASP A 56 -6.87 -1.41 -15.49
C ASP A 56 -6.47 -0.13 -16.24
N LEU A 57 -5.95 0.86 -15.51
CA LEU A 57 -5.53 2.14 -16.08
C LEU A 57 -4.03 2.19 -16.42
N SER A 58 -3.28 1.09 -16.20
CA SER A 58 -1.82 1.05 -16.36
C SER A 58 -1.11 2.25 -15.68
N CYS A 59 -1.54 2.58 -14.46
CA CYS A 59 -1.09 3.80 -13.79
C CYS A 59 0.44 3.77 -13.55
N PRO A 60 1.19 4.82 -13.96
CA PRO A 60 2.65 4.83 -13.87
C PRO A 60 3.18 5.11 -12.46
N ALA A 61 2.32 5.43 -11.50
CA ALA A 61 2.70 5.77 -10.14
C ALA A 61 3.29 4.56 -9.40
N ARG A 62 4.46 4.77 -8.79
CA ARG A 62 5.16 3.76 -7.99
C ARG A 62 5.73 4.39 -6.73
N ILE A 63 5.82 3.60 -5.68
CA ILE A 63 6.39 4.02 -4.41
C ILE A 63 7.39 2.99 -3.90
N HIS A 64 8.32 3.47 -3.08
CA HIS A 64 9.33 2.64 -2.45
C HIS A 64 9.24 2.80 -0.94
N THR A 65 9.22 1.68 -0.22
CA THR A 65 9.26 1.68 1.25
C THR A 65 10.51 0.97 1.74
N GLY A 66 11.00 1.35 2.91
CA GLY A 66 12.03 0.56 3.60
C GLY A 66 11.47 -0.79 4.04
N ILE A 67 12.34 -1.79 4.19
CA ILE A 67 11.93 -3.11 4.69
C ILE A 67 11.69 -3.13 6.19
N HIS A 68 12.55 -2.45 6.96
CA HIS A 68 12.44 -2.39 8.42
C HIS A 68 11.50 -1.30 8.91
N ASP A 69 11.48 -0.16 8.22
CA ASP A 69 10.80 1.01 8.76
C ASP A 69 9.35 1.17 8.30
N PHE A 70 8.89 0.45 7.28
CA PHE A 70 7.66 0.78 6.55
C PHE A 70 7.50 2.29 6.29
N LYS A 71 8.60 3.05 6.26
CA LYS A 71 8.61 4.48 5.99
C LYS A 71 8.68 4.65 4.47
N HIS A 72 7.88 5.57 3.96
CA HIS A 72 7.96 5.98 2.56
C HIS A 72 9.31 6.59 2.28
N LEU A 73 10.12 5.89 1.50
CA LEU A 73 11.44 6.35 1.14
C LEU A 73 11.34 7.31 -0.04
N LYS A 74 10.55 6.98 -1.08
CA LYS A 74 10.44 7.80 -2.29
C LYS A 74 9.11 7.61 -3.00
N PHE A 75 8.48 8.71 -3.42
CA PHE A 75 7.45 8.72 -4.44
C PHE A 75 8.11 8.79 -5.83
N SER A 76 7.53 8.13 -6.83
CA SER A 76 7.92 8.37 -8.21
C SER A 76 7.43 9.74 -8.66
N ASP A 77 8.22 10.43 -9.49
CA ASP A 77 7.84 11.73 -10.09
C ASP A 77 6.61 11.62 -11.01
N LYS A 78 6.26 10.40 -11.45
CA LYS A 78 5.11 10.14 -12.30
C LYS A 78 3.81 10.24 -11.50
N LYS A 79 2.97 11.20 -11.88
CA LYS A 79 1.63 11.40 -11.31
C LYS A 79 0.69 10.25 -11.63
N HIS A 80 -0.33 10.08 -10.79
CA HIS A 80 -1.46 9.20 -11.09
C HIS A 80 -2.23 9.72 -12.30
N CYS A 81 -2.82 8.81 -13.07
CA CYS A 81 -3.70 9.14 -14.19
C CYS A 81 -5.17 9.30 -13.79
N TYR A 82 -5.44 9.38 -12.49
CA TYR A 82 -6.78 9.45 -11.91
C TYR A 82 -6.72 10.17 -10.56
N ASP A 83 -7.88 10.63 -10.08
CA ASP A 83 -8.00 11.39 -8.85
C ASP A 83 -7.86 10.54 -7.58
N SER A 84 -7.72 11.21 -6.44
CA SER A 84 -7.66 10.54 -5.14
C SER A 84 -8.93 9.74 -4.86
N GLU A 85 -8.77 8.49 -4.44
CA GLU A 85 -9.87 7.56 -4.13
C GLU A 85 -10.04 7.43 -2.61
N ALA A 86 -9.78 8.52 -1.86
CA ALA A 86 -9.77 8.53 -0.40
C ALA A 86 -11.08 7.98 0.22
N ALA A 87 -12.24 8.43 -0.28
CA ALA A 87 -13.54 7.95 0.21
C ALA A 87 -13.72 6.44 0.01
N ARG A 88 -13.31 5.90 -1.15
CA ARG A 88 -13.36 4.45 -1.42
C ARG A 88 -12.41 3.67 -0.53
N ILE A 89 -11.22 4.22 -0.26
CA ILE A 89 -10.22 3.61 0.64
C ILE A 89 -10.75 3.51 2.06
N GLU A 90 -11.42 4.55 2.54
CA GLU A 90 -12.02 4.57 3.87
C GLU A 90 -13.13 3.51 3.98
N ALA A 91 -14.01 3.42 2.99
CA ALA A 91 -15.05 2.39 2.93
C ALA A 91 -14.45 0.97 2.89
N ASP A 92 -13.44 0.72 2.04
CA ASP A 92 -12.74 -0.57 1.97
C ASP A 92 -12.03 -0.91 3.31
N THR A 93 -11.52 0.11 4.02
CA THR A 93 -10.89 -0.04 5.33
C THR A 93 -11.92 -0.44 6.39
N ALA A 94 -13.07 0.22 6.42
CA ALA A 94 -14.17 -0.12 7.31
C ALA A 94 -14.70 -1.55 7.04
N LEU A 95 -14.86 -1.92 5.77
CA LEU A 95 -15.28 -3.27 5.39
C LEU A 95 -14.26 -4.33 5.82
N THR A 96 -12.96 -4.04 5.67
CA THR A 96 -11.90 -4.96 6.08
C THR A 96 -11.89 -5.15 7.59
N SER A 97 -12.05 -4.07 8.36
CA SER A 97 -12.08 -4.16 9.83
C SER A 97 -13.32 -4.90 10.33
N MET A 98 -14.49 -4.71 9.71
CA MET A 98 -15.70 -5.49 10.02
C MET A 98 -15.51 -6.98 9.76
N ARG A 99 -14.93 -7.35 8.60
CA ARG A 99 -14.62 -8.76 8.28
C ARG A 99 -13.62 -9.37 9.25
N GLN A 100 -12.58 -8.63 9.62
CA GLN A 100 -11.60 -9.08 10.60
C GLN A 100 -12.26 -9.31 11.97
N ARG A 101 -13.12 -8.39 12.41
CA ARG A 101 -13.87 -8.54 13.66
C ARG A 101 -14.74 -9.80 13.63
N ALA A 102 -15.48 -10.02 12.54
CA ALA A 102 -16.34 -11.18 12.39
C ALA A 102 -15.56 -12.51 12.47
N VAL A 103 -14.38 -12.59 11.84
CA VAL A 103 -13.51 -13.78 11.91
C VAL A 103 -13.00 -14.02 13.33
N LEU A 104 -12.65 -12.96 14.06
CA LEU A 104 -12.16 -13.07 15.44
C LEU A 104 -13.26 -13.47 16.44
N THR A 105 -14.51 -13.11 16.18
CA THR A 105 -15.65 -13.46 17.04
C THR A 105 -16.24 -14.84 16.76
N MET A 106 -15.77 -15.54 15.72
CA MET A 106 -16.12 -16.94 15.54
C MET A 106 -15.29 -17.79 16.51
N GLU A 107 -15.93 -18.26 17.59
CA GLU A 107 -15.36 -19.28 18.45
C GLU A 107 -15.03 -20.53 17.63
N HIS A 108 -13.83 -21.08 17.86
CA HIS A 108 -13.42 -22.31 17.20
C HIS A 108 -14.26 -23.46 17.79
N THR A 109 -15.22 -23.98 17.03
CA THR A 109 -15.88 -25.25 17.39
C THR A 109 -14.81 -26.34 17.35
N THR A 110 -14.14 -26.59 18.47
CA THR A 110 -13.34 -27.80 18.65
C THR A 110 -14.33 -28.95 18.68
N CYS A 111 -14.55 -29.59 17.54
CA CYS A 111 -15.18 -30.90 17.50
C CYS A 111 -14.26 -31.84 18.30
N VAL A 112 -14.71 -32.26 19.48
CA VAL A 112 -14.04 -33.28 20.28
C VAL A 112 -14.16 -34.59 19.48
N PRO A 113 -13.06 -35.22 19.02
CA PRO A 113 -13.15 -36.52 18.38
C PRO A 113 -13.51 -37.58 19.44
N ASN A 114 -14.51 -38.40 19.08
CA ASN A 114 -15.00 -39.54 19.86
C ASN A 114 -14.07 -40.76 19.73
#